data_AF-A0A9W2Z5G9-F1
#
_entry.id   AF-A0A9W2Z5G9-F1
#
_cell.length_a   1.000
_cell.length_b   1.000
_cell.length_c   1.000
_cell.angle_alpha   90.00
_cell.angle_beta   90.00
_cell.angle_gamma   90.00
#
_symmetry.space_group_name_H-M   'P 1'
#
loop_
_entity.id
_entity.type
_entity.pdbx_description
1 polymer ?
#
loop_
_entity_poly.entity_id
_entity_poly.type
_entity_poly.pdbx_seq_one_letter_code
_entity_poly.pdbx_strand_id
1 'polypeptide(L)'
;MCHLITCRPTQCSYSNVLLIYLSGHNFGSEHDPDTAECNPPENTGGNYLMWPIAVNGEEKNNNKFSPCASKHIGQKLEEIGCLVDKSNYQEMCGNGKVEDNEECDNGDSNFDPGSCCNEVCKLRTGAICSDENTQCCLNCQVAPNGTRCFDGLSESCKQDSYCNGKNFTCSEAANLPDFTPCLQSGGCYQGECRGFCELKSIKTGLALEPCLCRELDENACKWCCYNNSDPNNPGTCMPHSNYSYDDGRKCFAGYCESGKCVMLRSSSIVRIFNFIRGVSLTRLAKFMKSNIVLAVIITSLPFYFGFIMLSKQLDENARKKSEMYDYKPTCTIKIAKHSFSTRGSWGSGFRDPYGSLS
;
A
#
# COMPACT_ATOMS: atom_id res chain seq x y z
N MET A 1 -4.47 23.22 -1.12
CA MET A 1 -3.17 22.53 -0.92
C MET A 1 -3.38 21.43 0.10
N CYS A 2 -3.59 20.20 -0.36
CA CYS A 2 -3.71 19.03 0.52
C CYS A 2 -2.31 18.67 1.02
N HIS A 3 -2.03 18.88 2.30
CA HIS A 3 -0.89 18.25 2.94
C HIS A 3 -1.22 16.75 3.05
N LEU A 4 -0.84 15.99 2.01
CA LEU A 4 -0.75 14.54 2.07
C LEU A 4 0.06 14.15 3.30
N ILE A 5 -0.42 13.13 4.01
CA ILE A 5 0.14 12.56 5.23
C ILE A 5 1.66 12.38 5.07
N THR A 6 2.44 13.35 5.55
CA THR A 6 3.90 13.24 5.62
C THR A 6 4.25 12.85 7.04
N CYS A 7 4.70 11.60 7.21
CA CYS A 7 5.41 11.20 8.43
C CYS A 7 6.67 12.08 8.54
N ARG A 8 6.94 12.67 9.71
CA ARG A 8 8.28 13.21 9.98
C ARG A 8 9.31 12.08 9.81
N PRO A 9 10.51 12.37 9.27
CA PRO A 9 11.48 11.34 8.89
C PRO A 9 11.91 10.37 9.99
N THR A 10 11.67 10.68 11.27
CA THR A 10 12.20 9.92 12.42
C THR A 10 11.13 9.29 13.32
N GLN A 11 9.85 9.28 12.92
CA GLN A 11 8.73 8.77 13.74
C GLN A 11 7.81 7.73 13.08
N CYS A 12 8.18 7.20 11.93
CA CYS A 12 7.38 6.15 11.31
C CYS A 12 7.83 4.78 11.85
N SER A 13 7.22 4.33 12.96
CA SER A 13 7.26 2.91 13.35
C SER A 13 6.78 2.05 12.16
N TYR A 14 7.24 0.79 12.06
CA TYR A 14 6.80 -0.14 11.01
C TYR A 14 5.26 -0.19 10.89
N SER A 15 4.55 -0.08 12.03
CA SER A 15 3.09 0.03 12.08
C SER A 15 2.53 1.25 11.35
N ASN A 16 3.20 2.39 11.41
CA ASN A 16 2.79 3.63 10.72
C ASN A 16 2.99 3.51 9.21
N VAL A 17 4.09 2.90 8.78
CA VAL A 17 4.36 2.62 7.36
C VAL A 17 3.26 1.72 6.77
N LEU A 18 2.90 0.65 7.49
CA LEU A 18 1.82 -0.25 7.08
C LEU A 18 0.47 0.46 7.05
N LEU A 19 0.15 1.28 8.06
CA LEU A 19 -1.11 2.03 8.10
C LEU A 19 -1.22 2.98 6.88
N ILE A 20 -0.14 3.69 6.54
CA ILE A 20 -0.14 4.61 5.40
C ILE A 20 -0.26 3.83 4.09
N TYR A 21 0.44 2.71 3.95
CA TYR A 21 0.33 1.82 2.79
C TYR A 21 -1.11 1.33 2.57
N LEU A 22 -1.77 0.84 3.62
CA LEU A 22 -3.17 0.42 3.57
C LEU A 22 -4.10 1.60 3.27
N SER A 23 -3.82 2.78 3.83
CA SER A 23 -4.56 3.99 3.51
C SER A 23 -4.43 4.37 2.03
N GLY A 24 -3.24 4.21 1.44
CA GLY A 24 -3.02 4.40 0.00
C GLY A 24 -3.97 3.56 -0.84
N HIS A 25 -4.17 2.29 -0.48
CA HIS A 25 -5.17 1.44 -1.13
C HIS A 25 -6.61 1.90 -0.92
N ASN A 26 -6.97 2.36 0.29
CA ASN A 26 -8.30 2.95 0.53
C ASN A 26 -8.55 4.19 -0.33
N PHE A 27 -7.50 4.97 -0.61
CA PHE A 27 -7.52 6.10 -1.55
C PHE A 27 -7.37 5.70 -3.02
N GLY A 28 -7.50 4.41 -3.37
CA GLY A 28 -7.53 3.94 -4.75
C GLY A 28 -6.17 3.78 -5.42
N SER A 29 -5.07 3.84 -4.67
CA SER A 29 -3.74 3.56 -5.19
C SER A 29 -3.55 2.05 -5.38
N GLU A 30 -3.09 1.65 -6.57
CA GLU A 30 -2.54 0.32 -6.81
C GLU A 30 -1.06 0.24 -6.42
N HIS A 31 -0.47 -0.95 -6.52
CA HIS A 31 0.97 -1.10 -6.36
C HIS A 31 1.76 -0.33 -7.41
N ASP A 32 2.93 0.17 -7.02
CA ASP A 32 3.83 0.85 -7.93
C ASP A 32 4.28 -0.09 -9.06
N PRO A 33 4.16 0.33 -10.34
CA PRO A 33 4.65 -0.45 -11.45
C PRO A 33 6.18 -0.44 -11.49
N ASP A 34 6.76 -1.45 -12.14
CA ASP A 34 8.21 -1.53 -12.33
C ASP A 34 8.68 -0.57 -13.45
N THR A 35 8.59 0.72 -13.17
CA THR A 35 9.04 1.82 -14.05
C THR A 35 10.02 2.70 -13.30
N ALA A 36 10.99 3.30 -14.00
CA ALA A 36 11.99 4.16 -13.36
C ALA A 36 11.39 5.37 -12.62
N GLU A 37 10.17 5.79 -12.95
CA GLU A 37 9.45 6.89 -12.29
C GLU A 37 8.93 6.50 -10.90
N CYS A 38 8.49 5.25 -10.73
CA CYS A 38 7.73 4.81 -9.54
C CYS A 38 8.40 3.65 -8.78
N ASN A 39 9.42 3.06 -9.39
CA ASN A 39 10.36 2.12 -8.80
C ASN A 39 11.79 2.56 -9.19
N PRO A 40 12.32 3.59 -8.52
CA PRO A 40 13.63 4.10 -8.88
C PRO A 40 14.72 3.12 -8.41
N PRO A 41 15.93 3.18 -8.97
CA PRO A 41 17.03 2.30 -8.55
C PRO A 41 17.32 2.41 -7.05
N GLU A 42 17.69 1.30 -6.42
CA GLU A 42 17.92 1.18 -4.97
C GLU A 42 18.83 2.30 -4.41
N ASN A 43 19.87 2.70 -5.14
CA ASN A 43 20.80 3.77 -4.76
C ASN A 43 20.24 5.20 -4.79
N THR A 44 18.95 5.37 -5.11
CA THR A 44 18.28 6.69 -5.14
C THR A 44 17.31 6.90 -3.97
N GLY A 45 17.46 6.08 -2.92
CA GLY A 45 16.64 6.12 -1.71
C GLY A 45 15.54 5.07 -1.66
N GLY A 46 15.71 3.98 -2.43
CA GLY A 46 14.87 2.80 -2.36
C GLY A 46 13.48 2.96 -2.93
N ASN A 47 12.67 1.93 -2.69
CA ASN A 47 11.31 1.86 -3.19
C ASN A 47 10.38 2.79 -2.42
N TYR A 48 9.30 3.23 -3.08
CA TYR A 48 8.24 4.01 -2.44
C TYR A 48 7.28 3.14 -1.62
N LEU A 49 6.39 3.78 -0.85
CA LEU A 49 5.42 3.12 0.02
C LEU A 49 4.60 2.04 -0.69
N MET A 50 4.09 2.31 -1.90
CA MET A 50 3.17 1.42 -2.61
C MET A 50 3.87 0.31 -3.40
N TRP A 51 5.16 0.10 -3.21
CA TRP A 51 5.85 -1.04 -3.80
C TRP A 51 5.23 -2.37 -3.30
N PRO A 52 4.98 -3.36 -4.18
CA PRO A 52 4.29 -4.62 -3.83
C PRO A 52 5.04 -5.50 -2.83
N ILE A 53 6.29 -5.16 -2.50
CA ILE A 53 7.09 -5.85 -1.48
C ILE A 53 7.29 -4.88 -0.32
N ALA A 54 7.07 -5.35 0.91
CA ALA A 54 7.20 -4.54 2.10
C ALA A 54 8.51 -3.73 2.13
N VAL A 55 8.38 -2.43 2.38
CA VAL A 55 9.47 -1.51 2.70
C VAL A 55 9.69 -1.48 4.20
N ASN A 56 10.93 -1.30 4.65
CA ASN A 56 11.28 -1.37 6.07
C ASN A 56 11.32 0.00 6.77
N GLY A 57 11.13 1.09 6.01
CA GLY A 57 11.09 2.45 6.53
C GLY A 57 12.45 3.13 6.66
N GLU A 58 13.55 2.45 6.30
CA GLU A 58 14.91 2.97 6.47
C GLU A 58 15.34 3.90 5.32
N GLU A 59 14.83 3.67 4.11
CA GLU A 59 15.26 4.45 2.95
C GLU A 59 14.41 5.71 2.72
N LYS A 60 15.02 6.72 2.07
CA LYS A 60 14.44 8.07 1.87
C LYS A 60 13.06 8.09 1.20
N ASN A 61 12.72 7.08 0.39
CA ASN A 61 11.45 6.98 -0.31
C ASN A 61 10.42 6.11 0.42
N ASN A 62 10.83 5.32 1.43
CA ASN A 62 9.95 4.40 2.16
C ASN A 62 8.87 5.11 3.00
N ASN A 63 8.95 6.44 3.14
CA ASN A 63 7.95 7.27 3.82
C ASN A 63 7.18 8.19 2.86
N LYS A 64 7.23 7.91 1.54
CA LYS A 64 6.60 8.72 0.50
C LYS A 64 5.79 7.86 -0.46
N PHE A 65 4.68 8.41 -0.93
CA PHE A 65 4.02 7.90 -2.11
C PHE A 65 4.85 8.22 -3.36
N SER A 66 4.89 7.29 -4.31
CA SER A 66 5.52 7.52 -5.61
C SER A 66 4.70 8.56 -6.43
N PRO A 67 5.24 9.06 -7.56
CA PRO A 67 4.47 9.84 -8.51
C PRO A 67 3.23 9.10 -9.04
N CYS A 68 3.34 7.80 -9.34
CA CYS A 68 2.23 6.97 -9.80
C CYS A 68 1.14 6.86 -8.73
N ALA A 69 1.53 6.53 -7.50
CA ALA A 69 0.62 6.37 -6.39
C ALA A 69 -0.12 7.68 -6.10
N SER A 70 0.60 8.79 -6.07
CA SER A 70 0.05 10.13 -5.85
C SER A 70 -0.94 10.54 -6.95
N LYS A 71 -0.67 10.18 -8.21
CA LYS A 71 -1.57 10.43 -9.34
C LYS A 71 -2.87 9.64 -9.20
N HIS A 72 -2.80 8.35 -8.88
CA HIS A 72 -3.98 7.51 -8.68
C HIS A 72 -4.82 8.00 -7.50
N ILE A 73 -4.18 8.32 -6.37
CA ILE A 73 -4.84 8.91 -5.20
C ILE A 73 -5.53 10.21 -5.61
N GLY A 74 -4.82 11.12 -6.29
CA GLY A 74 -5.36 12.40 -6.75
C GLY A 74 -6.60 12.24 -7.63
N GLN A 75 -6.56 11.32 -8.60
CA GLN A 75 -7.71 11.01 -9.46
C GLN A 75 -8.89 10.46 -8.66
N LYS A 76 -8.62 9.57 -7.69
CA LYS A 76 -9.68 8.95 -6.90
C LYS A 76 -10.31 9.91 -5.90
N LEU A 77 -9.55 10.85 -5.36
CA LEU A 77 -10.05 11.85 -4.40
C LEU A 77 -11.24 12.64 -4.95
N GLU A 78 -11.29 12.90 -6.27
CA GLU A 78 -12.42 13.57 -6.93
C GLU A 78 -13.71 12.73 -6.93
N GLU A 79 -13.58 11.41 -6.80
CA GLU A 79 -14.71 10.46 -6.80
C GLU A 79 -15.19 10.11 -5.38
N ILE A 80 -14.41 10.38 -4.34
CA ILE A 80 -14.75 10.02 -2.95
C ILE A 80 -15.70 11.07 -2.38
N GLY A 81 -17.01 10.79 -2.43
CA GLY A 81 -18.06 11.70 -1.97
C GLY A 81 -18.24 11.82 -0.45
N CYS A 82 -17.50 11.04 0.36
CA CYS A 82 -17.59 11.10 1.83
C CYS A 82 -16.47 11.89 2.51
N LEU A 83 -15.56 12.46 1.72
CA LEU A 83 -14.56 13.39 2.27
C LEU A 83 -15.20 14.74 2.50
N VAL A 84 -15.00 15.26 3.71
CA VAL A 84 -15.44 16.60 4.09
C VAL A 84 -14.25 17.54 4.11
N ASP A 85 -14.44 18.74 3.59
CA ASP A 85 -13.44 19.81 3.74
C ASP A 85 -13.12 20.02 5.21
N LYS A 86 -11.83 20.23 5.51
CA LYS A 86 -11.39 20.50 6.89
C LYS A 86 -12.10 21.71 7.50
N SER A 87 -12.50 22.71 6.71
CA SER A 87 -13.29 23.85 7.19
C SER A 87 -14.73 23.52 7.55
N ASN A 88 -15.26 22.42 7.01
CA ASN A 88 -16.60 21.89 7.31
C ASN A 88 -16.55 20.78 8.36
N TYR A 89 -15.36 20.44 8.84
CA TYR A 89 -15.21 19.55 9.98
C TYR A 89 -15.79 20.26 11.20
N GLN A 90 -16.99 19.85 11.60
CA GLN A 90 -17.58 20.30 12.85
C GLN A 90 -16.84 19.61 13.99
N GLU A 91 -16.43 20.42 14.97
CA GLU A 91 -15.92 19.88 16.22
C GLU A 91 -17.01 19.02 16.86
N MET A 92 -16.63 17.80 17.28
CA MET A 92 -17.57 16.79 17.71
C MET A 92 -17.23 16.34 19.12
N CYS A 93 -17.96 16.90 20.07
CA CYS A 93 -17.92 16.42 21.44
C CYS A 93 -18.30 14.94 21.52
N GLY A 94 -17.42 14.13 22.13
CA GLY A 94 -17.57 12.70 22.28
C GLY A 94 -16.67 11.88 21.34
N ASN A 95 -15.74 12.50 20.61
CA ASN A 95 -14.77 11.80 19.76
C ASN A 95 -13.46 11.47 20.49
N GLY A 96 -13.31 11.91 21.74
CA GLY A 96 -12.15 11.64 22.60
C GLY A 96 -10.98 12.60 22.37
N LYS A 97 -11.17 13.66 21.60
CA LYS A 97 -10.13 14.62 21.24
C LYS A 97 -10.61 16.03 21.48
N VAL A 98 -9.95 16.70 22.41
CA VAL A 98 -10.22 18.11 22.74
C VAL A 98 -9.99 19.02 21.53
N GLU A 99 -11.05 19.71 21.12
CA GLU A 99 -11.07 20.69 20.02
C GLU A 99 -11.19 22.14 20.55
N ASP A 100 -11.11 23.16 19.68
CA ASP A 100 -10.85 24.55 20.13
C ASP A 100 -11.96 25.09 21.05
N ASN A 101 -13.20 24.62 20.92
CA ASN A 101 -14.32 25.02 21.77
C ASN A 101 -14.56 24.12 23.00
N GLU A 102 -13.71 23.13 23.25
CA GLU A 102 -13.87 22.12 24.31
C GLU A 102 -12.83 22.31 25.43
N GLU A 103 -13.20 21.98 26.66
CA GLU A 103 -12.24 21.96 27.79
C GLU A 103 -11.71 20.55 28.07
N CYS A 104 -12.48 19.54 27.64
CA CYS A 104 -12.20 18.12 27.75
C CYS A 104 -13.09 17.38 26.75
N ASP A 105 -12.69 16.18 26.38
CA ASP A 105 -13.53 15.22 25.66
C ASP A 105 -13.04 13.80 25.96
N ASN A 106 -13.69 13.10 26.88
CA ASN A 106 -13.37 11.72 27.25
C ASN A 106 -14.12 10.70 26.37
N GLY A 107 -14.66 11.14 25.22
CA GLY A 107 -15.46 10.28 24.35
C GLY A 107 -16.75 9.82 25.03
N ASP A 108 -17.05 8.53 24.93
CA ASP A 108 -18.21 7.92 25.58
C ASP A 108 -18.18 8.06 27.12
N SER A 109 -17.00 8.18 27.74
CA SER A 109 -16.86 8.34 29.19
C SER A 109 -17.37 9.70 29.70
N ASN A 110 -17.73 10.65 28.82
CA ASN A 110 -18.34 11.93 29.22
C ASN A 110 -19.66 11.73 30.00
N PHE A 111 -20.37 10.63 29.73
CA PHE A 111 -21.66 10.28 30.36
C PHE A 111 -21.51 9.54 31.69
N ASP A 112 -20.29 9.08 32.03
CA ASP A 112 -20.08 8.26 33.20
C ASP A 112 -20.17 9.05 34.51
N PRO A 113 -20.86 8.50 35.53
CA PRO A 113 -20.83 9.06 36.88
C PRO A 113 -19.40 9.08 37.42
N GLY A 114 -18.87 10.27 37.69
CA GLY A 114 -17.50 10.46 38.19
C GLY A 114 -16.49 10.91 37.14
N SER A 115 -16.89 10.98 35.86
CA SER A 115 -16.07 11.59 34.82
C SER A 115 -15.79 13.06 35.12
N CYS A 116 -14.57 13.51 34.82
CA CYS A 116 -14.17 14.91 34.95
C CYS A 116 -14.82 15.80 33.89
N CYS A 117 -15.25 15.19 32.79
CA CYS A 117 -15.89 15.84 31.67
C CYS A 117 -17.41 15.62 31.68
N ASN A 118 -18.16 16.57 31.13
CA ASN A 118 -19.60 16.44 30.94
C ASN A 118 -19.96 16.18 29.48
N GLU A 119 -21.25 15.93 29.24
CA GLU A 119 -21.83 15.62 27.93
C GLU A 119 -21.74 16.75 26.89
N VAL A 120 -21.30 17.94 27.29
CA VAL A 120 -21.06 19.08 26.40
C VAL A 120 -19.58 19.47 26.34
N CYS A 121 -18.68 18.55 26.69
CA CYS A 121 -17.23 18.70 26.59
C CYS A 121 -16.67 19.88 27.39
N LYS A 122 -17.24 20.05 28.59
CA LYS A 122 -16.79 21.00 29.62
C LYS A 122 -16.43 20.28 30.91
N LEU A 123 -15.49 20.84 31.65
CA LEU A 123 -15.10 20.27 32.93
C LEU A 123 -16.26 20.40 33.94
N ARG A 124 -16.53 19.31 34.67
CA ARG A 124 -17.53 19.33 35.74
C ARG A 124 -17.08 20.22 36.90
N THR A 125 -18.03 20.68 37.70
CA THR A 125 -17.74 21.50 38.88
C THR A 125 -16.75 20.80 39.81
N GLY A 126 -15.62 21.45 40.09
CA GLY A 126 -14.54 20.93 40.93
C GLY A 126 -13.44 20.19 40.16
N ALA A 127 -13.65 19.84 38.89
CA ALA A 127 -12.59 19.34 38.01
C ALA A 127 -11.73 20.50 37.50
N ILE A 128 -10.42 20.28 37.45
CA ILE A 128 -9.45 21.24 36.88
C ILE A 128 -8.70 20.67 35.68
N CYS A 129 -8.90 19.38 35.40
CA CYS A 129 -8.30 18.63 34.31
C CYS A 129 -9.16 17.40 33.99
N SER A 130 -8.84 16.72 32.88
CA SER A 130 -9.45 15.44 32.50
C SER A 130 -8.41 14.32 32.57
N ASP A 131 -8.75 13.23 33.25
CA ASP A 131 -7.90 12.04 33.39
C ASP A 131 -7.56 11.38 32.04
N GLU A 132 -8.41 11.54 31.02
CA GLU A 132 -8.20 10.95 29.69
C GLU A 132 -7.49 11.91 28.72
N ASN A 133 -7.70 13.22 28.85
CA ASN A 133 -7.13 14.19 27.92
C ASN A 133 -5.81 14.79 28.38
N THR A 134 -5.49 14.68 29.68
CA THR A 134 -4.28 15.27 30.25
C THR A 134 -3.49 14.24 31.05
N GLN A 135 -2.20 14.10 30.72
CA GLN A 135 -1.34 13.02 31.17
C GLN A 135 -1.02 13.04 32.69
N CYS A 136 -1.10 14.21 33.33
CA CYS A 136 -0.87 14.39 34.76
C CYS A 136 -2.14 14.79 35.52
N CYS A 137 -3.27 14.22 35.12
CA CYS A 137 -4.53 14.34 35.84
C CYS A 137 -4.86 13.00 36.50
N LEU A 138 -5.33 13.06 37.75
CA LEU A 138 -5.78 11.90 38.50
C LEU A 138 -6.99 12.30 39.34
N ASN A 139 -8.13 11.65 39.12
CA ASN A 139 -9.40 11.97 39.77
C ASN A 139 -9.76 13.46 39.61
N CYS A 140 -9.61 13.99 38.40
CA CYS A 140 -9.95 15.35 38.03
C CYS A 140 -9.09 16.44 38.72
N GLN A 141 -7.99 16.05 39.34
CA GLN A 141 -7.03 16.92 40.02
C GLN A 141 -5.62 16.68 39.50
N VAL A 142 -4.70 17.60 39.81
CA VAL A 142 -3.28 17.44 39.48
C VAL A 142 -2.74 16.17 40.13
N ALA A 143 -2.15 15.30 39.32
CA ALA A 143 -1.53 14.07 39.79
C ALA A 143 -0.36 14.36 40.75
N PRO A 144 -0.13 13.53 41.79
CA PRO A 144 0.98 13.71 42.73
C PRO A 144 2.35 13.76 42.03
N ASN A 145 3.30 14.47 42.65
CA ASN A 145 4.68 14.48 42.19
C ASN A 145 5.26 13.06 42.14
N GLY A 146 5.91 12.71 41.03
CA GLY A 146 6.46 11.37 40.79
C GLY A 146 5.47 10.39 40.18
N THR A 147 4.24 10.78 39.88
CA THR A 147 3.33 9.96 39.06
C THR A 147 3.89 9.84 37.65
N ARG A 148 4.11 8.63 37.14
CA ARG A 148 4.64 8.42 35.78
C ARG A 148 3.55 8.77 34.76
N CYS A 149 3.87 9.65 33.83
CA CYS A 149 2.91 10.18 32.84
C CYS A 149 3.31 9.88 31.39
N PHE A 150 4.53 9.42 31.17
CA PHE A 150 5.01 8.92 29.89
C PHE A 150 5.90 7.71 30.14
N ASP A 151 5.54 6.58 29.55
CA ASP A 151 6.39 5.40 29.50
C ASP A 151 7.44 5.61 28.41
N GLY A 152 8.71 5.66 28.80
CA GLY A 152 9.82 5.81 27.87
C GLY A 152 9.89 4.64 26.90
N LEU A 153 10.08 4.94 25.61
CA LEU A 153 10.25 3.94 24.57
C LEU A 153 11.67 4.02 24.00
N SER A 154 12.34 2.87 23.97
CA SER A 154 13.69 2.74 23.43
C SER A 154 13.71 2.99 21.92
N GLU A 155 12.64 2.61 21.22
CA GLU A 155 12.44 2.81 19.78
C GLU A 155 12.38 4.28 19.40
N SER A 156 11.84 5.14 20.28
CA SER A 156 11.84 6.59 20.09
C SER A 156 12.96 7.31 20.83
N CYS A 157 13.86 6.58 21.49
CA CYS A 157 14.98 7.13 22.25
C CYS A 157 14.57 8.13 23.35
N LYS A 158 13.46 7.83 24.05
CA LYS A 158 12.93 8.67 25.12
C LYS A 158 12.91 7.93 26.45
N GLN A 159 13.26 8.63 27.52
CA GLN A 159 13.16 8.16 28.89
C GLN A 159 11.73 8.32 29.42
N ASP A 160 11.46 7.72 30.57
CA ASP A 160 10.23 7.98 31.32
C ASP A 160 10.12 9.46 31.70
N SER A 161 8.89 9.96 31.78
CA SER A 161 8.60 11.28 32.32
C SER A 161 7.57 11.20 33.44
N TYR A 162 7.64 12.17 34.35
CA TYR A 162 6.93 12.14 35.62
C TYR A 162 6.26 13.49 35.89
N CYS A 163 5.08 13.44 36.48
CA CYS A 163 4.34 14.61 36.92
C CYS A 163 5.08 15.34 38.04
N ASN A 164 5.07 16.67 37.99
CA ASN A 164 5.74 17.52 38.99
C ASN A 164 4.86 17.84 40.21
N GLY A 165 3.60 17.41 40.22
CA GLY A 165 2.62 17.70 41.28
C GLY A 165 2.06 19.12 41.28
N LYS A 166 2.32 19.92 40.23
CA LYS A 166 1.93 21.34 40.14
C LYS A 166 1.09 21.64 38.90
N ASN A 167 1.22 20.87 37.83
CA ASN A 167 0.47 21.02 36.59
C ASN A 167 -0.05 19.67 36.09
N PHE A 168 -1.01 19.72 35.15
CA PHE A 168 -1.65 18.55 34.54
C PHE A 168 -0.99 18.12 33.21
N THR A 169 0.06 18.82 32.77
CA THR A 169 0.85 18.49 31.58
C THR A 169 2.08 17.66 31.96
N CYS A 170 2.31 16.54 31.28
CA CYS A 170 3.55 15.79 31.47
C CYS A 170 4.74 16.60 30.94
N SER A 171 5.84 16.65 31.69
CA SER A 171 7.08 17.23 31.18
C SER A 171 7.57 16.48 29.94
N GLU A 172 8.24 17.18 29.02
CA GLU A 172 8.85 16.53 27.87
C GLU A 172 9.84 15.45 28.33
N ALA A 173 9.73 14.26 27.75
CA ALA A 173 10.59 13.14 28.05
C ALA A 173 12.04 13.45 27.64
N ALA A 174 12.96 13.27 28.58
CA ALA A 174 14.39 13.38 28.32
C ALA A 174 14.84 12.32 27.29
N ASN A 175 15.90 12.62 26.55
CA ASN A 175 16.47 11.67 25.61
C ASN A 175 17.16 10.53 26.34
N LEU A 176 17.04 9.30 25.83
CA LEU A 176 17.90 8.20 26.27
C LEU A 176 19.37 8.52 25.99
N PRO A 177 20.31 7.98 26.78
CA PRO A 177 21.75 8.16 26.53
C PRO A 177 22.14 7.77 25.11
N ASP A 178 23.09 8.51 24.54
CA ASP A 178 23.63 8.17 23.22
C ASP A 178 24.18 6.74 23.21
N PHE A 179 23.97 6.07 22.08
CA PHE A 179 24.30 4.67 21.79
C PHE A 179 23.50 3.62 22.55
N THR A 180 22.44 4.00 23.27
CA THR A 180 21.44 3.04 23.77
C THR A 180 20.82 2.28 22.59
N PRO A 181 20.80 0.93 22.59
CA PRO A 181 20.18 0.17 21.51
C PRO A 181 18.70 0.54 21.30
N CYS A 182 18.31 0.72 20.04
CA CYS A 182 16.92 0.99 19.66
C CYS A 182 16.51 0.06 18.50
N LEU A 183 15.48 0.43 17.73
CA LEU A 183 14.90 -0.38 16.67
C LEU A 183 15.97 -0.87 15.67
N GLN A 184 15.82 -2.13 15.24
CA GLN A 184 16.63 -2.77 14.18
C GLN A 184 18.14 -2.52 14.34
N SER A 185 18.76 -3.00 15.43
CA SER A 185 20.21 -2.88 15.69
C SER A 185 20.79 -1.46 15.59
N GLY A 186 19.92 -0.45 15.57
CA GLY A 186 20.28 0.95 15.66
C GLY A 186 20.60 1.34 17.08
N GLY A 187 20.73 2.64 17.30
CA GLY A 187 20.83 3.18 18.64
C GLY A 187 20.64 4.67 18.68
N CYS A 188 20.37 5.14 19.89
CA CYS A 188 20.00 6.50 20.14
C CYS A 188 21.16 7.45 19.89
N TYR A 189 20.89 8.57 19.24
CA TYR A 189 21.85 9.66 19.14
C TYR A 189 21.07 10.97 19.13
N GLN A 190 21.34 11.84 20.11
CA GLN A 190 20.65 13.13 20.27
C GLN A 190 19.11 13.01 20.37
N GLY A 191 18.62 11.91 20.96
CA GLY A 191 17.18 11.69 21.15
C GLY A 191 16.44 11.08 19.96
N GLU A 192 17.15 10.69 18.91
CA GLU A 192 16.57 9.98 17.77
C GLU A 192 17.19 8.60 17.61
N CYS A 193 16.37 7.61 17.23
CA CYS A 193 16.86 6.28 16.89
C CYS A 193 17.53 6.32 15.52
N ARG A 194 18.85 6.14 15.49
CA ARG A 194 19.64 6.11 14.25
C ARG A 194 19.87 4.68 13.82
N GLY A 195 19.73 4.43 12.52
CA GLY A 195 19.95 3.11 11.93
C GLY A 195 21.40 2.64 12.10
N PHE A 196 21.65 1.36 11.86
CA PHE A 196 22.98 0.76 12.04
C PHE A 196 24.10 1.50 11.29
N CYS A 197 23.89 1.78 9.99
CA CYS A 197 24.88 2.46 9.16
C CYS A 197 25.08 3.91 9.58
N GLU A 198 24.01 4.63 9.94
CA GLU A 198 24.08 6.01 10.43
C GLU A 198 24.87 6.11 11.73
N LEU A 199 24.62 5.22 12.69
CA LEU A 199 25.41 5.15 13.92
C LEU A 199 26.87 4.86 13.63
N LYS A 200 27.15 3.98 12.67
CA LYS A 200 28.52 3.68 12.27
C LYS A 200 29.19 4.88 11.61
N SER A 201 28.45 5.66 10.81
CA SER A 201 28.90 6.95 10.27
C SER A 201 29.32 7.90 11.39
N ILE A 202 28.47 8.08 12.41
CA ILE A 202 28.77 8.93 13.57
C ILE A 202 30.02 8.46 14.31
N LYS A 203 30.18 7.15 14.54
CA LYS A 203 31.32 6.58 15.27
C LYS A 203 32.64 6.64 14.50
N THR A 204 32.59 6.57 13.16
CA THR A 204 33.79 6.45 12.31
C THR A 204 34.15 7.74 11.58
N GLY A 205 33.24 8.72 11.52
CA GLY A 205 33.39 9.94 10.74
C GLY A 205 33.25 9.75 9.23
N LEU A 206 32.82 8.57 8.76
CA LEU A 206 32.55 8.28 7.35
C LEU A 206 31.08 8.58 7.01
N ALA A 207 30.78 8.93 5.76
CA ALA A 207 29.41 9.09 5.31
C ALA A 207 28.87 7.73 4.81
N LEU A 208 28.57 6.80 5.72
CA LEU A 208 28.02 5.49 5.36
C LEU A 208 26.50 5.58 5.14
N GLU A 209 26.04 4.93 4.09
CA GLU A 209 24.62 4.76 3.77
C GLU A 209 24.24 3.27 3.74
N PRO A 210 23.00 2.92 4.11
CA PRO A 210 22.52 1.54 4.11
C PRO A 210 22.40 0.98 2.68
N CYS A 211 22.64 -0.32 2.54
CA CYS A 211 22.45 -1.05 1.28
C CYS A 211 22.23 -2.54 1.55
N LEU A 212 21.72 -3.27 0.55
CA LEU A 212 21.62 -4.74 0.61
C LEU A 212 22.83 -5.40 -0.07
N CYS A 213 23.50 -6.30 0.65
CA CYS A 213 24.53 -7.13 0.05
C CYS A 213 23.89 -8.06 -1.01
N ARG A 214 24.39 -7.99 -2.25
CA ARG A 214 23.80 -8.71 -3.41
C ARG A 214 24.17 -10.19 -3.49
N GLU A 215 25.13 -10.63 -2.70
CA GLU A 215 25.63 -12.01 -2.71
C GLU A 215 24.64 -12.93 -1.98
N LEU A 216 24.23 -14.05 -2.60
CA LEU A 216 23.27 -15.01 -2.00
C LEU A 216 23.87 -15.87 -0.87
N ASP A 217 24.91 -15.38 -0.23
CA ASP A 217 25.66 -16.06 0.82
C ASP A 217 25.20 -15.59 2.21
N GLU A 218 25.97 -15.93 3.24
CA GLU A 218 25.69 -15.55 4.63
C GLU A 218 25.80 -14.03 4.87
N ASN A 219 26.35 -13.27 3.92
CA ASN A 219 26.49 -11.82 4.02
C ASN A 219 25.24 -11.07 3.55
N ALA A 220 24.37 -11.66 2.72
CA ALA A 220 23.12 -11.02 2.30
C ALA A 220 22.17 -10.68 3.45
N CYS A 221 22.30 -11.36 4.58
CA CYS A 221 21.51 -11.13 5.78
C CYS A 221 22.26 -10.33 6.86
N LYS A 222 23.40 -9.73 6.55
CA LYS A 222 24.12 -8.84 7.46
C LYS A 222 23.78 -7.39 7.18
N TRP A 223 24.05 -6.52 8.15
CA TRP A 223 23.97 -5.08 7.98
C TRP A 223 25.06 -4.60 7.03
N CYS A 224 24.67 -4.23 5.81
CA CYS A 224 25.60 -3.73 4.80
C CYS A 224 25.46 -2.22 4.64
N CYS A 225 26.61 -1.58 4.45
CA CYS A 225 26.70 -0.15 4.19
C CYS A 225 27.69 0.09 3.04
N TYR A 226 27.56 1.22 2.36
CA TYR A 226 28.55 1.70 1.42
C TYR A 226 29.01 3.10 1.84
N ASN A 227 30.25 3.46 1.48
CA ASN A 227 30.81 4.77 1.80
C ASN A 227 30.43 5.78 0.73
N ASN A 228 29.69 6.82 1.11
CA ASN A 228 29.25 7.92 0.26
C ASN A 228 29.97 9.25 0.58
N SER A 229 31.19 9.20 1.12
CA SER A 229 31.98 10.41 1.40
C SER A 229 32.40 11.19 0.15
N ASP A 230 32.53 10.52 -1.00
CA ASP A 230 32.62 11.16 -2.33
C ASP A 230 31.40 10.75 -3.16
N PRO A 231 30.38 11.63 -3.27
CA PRO A 231 29.14 11.32 -4.00
C PRO A 231 29.36 11.00 -5.50
N ASN A 232 30.49 11.41 -6.08
CA ASN A 232 30.79 11.10 -7.48
C ASN A 232 31.37 9.68 -7.66
N ASN A 233 31.93 9.10 -6.59
CA ASN A 233 32.53 7.78 -6.59
C ASN A 233 32.11 7.01 -5.32
N PRO A 234 30.83 6.60 -5.21
CA PRO A 234 30.36 5.86 -4.05
C PRO A 234 31.12 4.54 -3.92
N GLY A 235 31.50 4.20 -2.69
CA GLY A 235 32.13 2.94 -2.34
C GLY A 235 31.21 1.75 -2.60
N THR A 236 31.78 0.55 -2.52
CA THR A 236 31.03 -0.69 -2.70
C THR A 236 30.21 -1.02 -1.44
N CYS A 237 29.01 -1.60 -1.63
CA CYS A 237 28.20 -2.13 -0.55
C CYS A 237 28.88 -3.36 0.07
N MET A 238 29.19 -3.30 1.36
CA MET A 238 29.92 -4.36 2.08
C MET A 238 29.30 -4.63 3.45
N PRO A 239 29.43 -5.86 3.99
CA PRO A 239 28.93 -6.20 5.31
C PRO A 239 29.73 -5.47 6.41
N HIS A 240 29.01 -4.91 7.36
CA HIS A 240 29.58 -4.13 8.46
C HIS A 240 29.19 -4.67 9.86
N SER A 241 28.28 -5.65 9.95
CA SER A 241 27.97 -6.41 11.17
C SER A 241 28.61 -7.80 11.17
N ASN A 242 28.82 -8.35 12.37
CA ASN A 242 29.28 -9.74 12.56
C ASN A 242 28.11 -10.73 12.75
N TYR A 243 26.89 -10.23 12.86
CA TYR A 243 25.67 -11.00 13.07
C TYR A 243 24.67 -10.69 11.94
N SER A 244 23.77 -11.64 11.71
CA SER A 244 22.70 -11.53 10.71
C SER A 244 21.43 -10.92 11.32
N TYR A 245 20.53 -10.46 10.45
CA TYR A 245 19.18 -10.03 10.79
C TYR A 245 18.37 -11.12 11.47
N ASP A 246 17.31 -10.71 12.18
CA ASP A 246 16.23 -11.60 12.56
C ASP A 246 15.51 -12.17 11.32
N ASP A 247 14.95 -13.37 11.47
CA ASP A 247 14.23 -14.05 10.41
C ASP A 247 13.02 -13.23 9.91
N GLY A 248 12.78 -13.28 8.60
CA GLY A 248 11.71 -12.54 7.92
C GLY A 248 12.14 -11.18 7.37
N ARG A 249 13.32 -10.65 7.72
CA ARG A 249 13.80 -9.39 7.13
C ARG A 249 14.15 -9.56 5.65
N LYS A 250 13.83 -8.55 4.84
CA LYS A 250 14.16 -8.53 3.41
C LYS A 250 15.68 -8.54 3.18
N CYS A 251 16.11 -9.38 2.24
CA CYS A 251 17.45 -9.39 1.66
C CYS A 251 17.34 -9.11 0.15
N PHE A 252 18.47 -8.99 -0.56
CA PHE A 252 18.51 -8.59 -1.97
C PHE A 252 17.52 -9.35 -2.87
N ALA A 253 17.31 -10.65 -2.60
CA ALA A 253 16.50 -11.50 -3.47
C ALA A 253 15.28 -12.16 -2.79
N GLY A 254 14.99 -11.82 -1.53
CA GLY A 254 13.91 -12.44 -0.77
C GLY A 254 13.88 -12.02 0.69
N TYR A 255 13.83 -12.99 1.60
CA TYR A 255 13.86 -12.76 3.05
C TYR A 255 14.93 -13.61 3.72
N CYS A 256 15.37 -13.21 4.91
CA CYS A 256 16.33 -13.94 5.71
C CYS A 256 15.65 -15.04 6.50
N GLU A 257 16.21 -16.25 6.43
CA GLU A 257 15.81 -17.41 7.23
C GLU A 257 17.09 -18.11 7.71
N SER A 258 17.26 -18.18 9.02
CA SER A 258 18.47 -18.72 9.67
C SER A 258 19.77 -18.12 9.12
N GLY A 259 19.77 -16.79 8.92
CA GLY A 259 20.94 -16.03 8.43
C GLY A 259 21.26 -16.19 6.95
N LYS A 260 20.41 -16.89 6.18
CA LYS A 260 20.56 -17.05 4.72
C LYS A 260 19.44 -16.35 3.98
N CYS A 261 19.76 -15.73 2.84
CA CYS A 261 18.78 -15.09 1.99
C CYS A 261 18.01 -16.13 1.17
N VAL A 262 16.77 -16.41 1.54
CA VAL A 262 15.88 -17.30 0.81
C VAL A 262 15.04 -16.51 -0.18
N MET A 263 15.08 -16.92 -1.44
CA MET A 263 14.37 -16.26 -2.53
C MET A 263 12.85 -16.27 -2.30
N LEU A 264 12.23 -15.10 -2.45
CA LEU A 264 10.77 -15.03 -2.63
C LEU A 264 10.44 -15.72 -3.96
N ARG A 265 9.89 -16.94 -3.91
CA ARG A 265 9.29 -17.57 -5.10
C ARG A 265 8.01 -16.82 -5.46
N SER A 266 8.16 -15.66 -6.07
CA SER A 266 7.07 -14.82 -6.58
C SER A 266 6.51 -15.44 -7.86
N SER A 267 5.56 -16.36 -7.68
CA SER A 267 4.51 -16.60 -8.67
C SER A 267 3.42 -17.45 -8.01
N SER A 268 2.23 -16.87 -7.86
CA SER A 268 0.99 -17.59 -7.53
C SER A 268 0.78 -18.81 -8.45
N ILE A 269 1.32 -18.75 -9.67
CA ILE A 269 1.33 -19.83 -10.67
C ILE A 269 2.23 -21.00 -10.23
N VAL A 270 3.38 -20.77 -9.60
CA VAL A 270 4.30 -21.85 -9.17
C VAL A 270 3.77 -22.57 -7.92
N ARG A 271 2.99 -21.91 -7.06
CA ARG A 271 2.27 -22.57 -5.96
C ARG A 271 1.26 -23.60 -6.48
N ILE A 272 0.55 -23.26 -7.57
CA ILE A 272 -0.37 -24.18 -8.26
C ILE A 272 0.41 -25.29 -8.97
N PHE A 273 1.50 -24.98 -9.68
CA PHE A 273 2.30 -25.99 -10.38
C PHE A 273 3.04 -26.94 -9.43
N ASN A 274 3.49 -26.51 -8.26
CA ASN A 274 4.11 -27.39 -7.26
C ASN A 274 3.07 -28.23 -6.50
N PHE A 275 1.85 -27.73 -6.32
CA PHE A 275 0.74 -28.59 -5.90
C PHE A 275 0.49 -29.69 -6.94
N ILE A 276 0.42 -29.34 -8.22
CA ILE A 276 0.19 -30.30 -9.32
C ILE A 276 1.36 -31.30 -9.47
N ARG A 277 2.62 -30.87 -9.30
CA ARG A 277 3.80 -31.76 -9.34
C ARG A 277 4.00 -32.60 -8.07
N GLY A 278 3.50 -32.15 -6.93
CA GLY A 278 3.58 -32.85 -5.63
C GLY A 278 2.42 -33.79 -5.33
N VAL A 279 1.47 -33.91 -6.26
CA VAL A 279 0.33 -34.82 -6.13
C VAL A 279 0.79 -36.26 -6.42
N SER A 280 0.91 -37.06 -5.37
CA SER A 280 0.77 -38.50 -5.49
C SER A 280 -0.71 -38.84 -5.75
N LEU A 281 -1.00 -39.84 -6.59
CA LEU A 281 -2.36 -40.35 -6.83
C LEU A 281 -3.14 -40.58 -5.52
N THR A 282 -2.44 -40.93 -4.44
CA THR A 282 -2.98 -41.15 -3.10
C THR A 282 -3.43 -39.88 -2.38
N ARG A 283 -2.74 -38.73 -2.55
CA ARG A 283 -3.18 -37.44 -1.99
C ARG A 283 -4.28 -36.80 -2.84
N LEU A 284 -4.22 -36.94 -4.17
CA LEU A 284 -5.32 -36.52 -5.05
C LEU A 284 -6.62 -37.22 -4.66
N ALA A 285 -6.57 -38.54 -4.48
CA ALA A 285 -7.74 -39.33 -4.10
C ALA A 285 -8.31 -38.89 -2.74
N LYS A 286 -7.45 -38.59 -1.75
CA LYS A 286 -7.88 -38.10 -0.44
C LYS A 286 -8.48 -36.68 -0.52
N PHE A 287 -7.87 -35.79 -1.32
CA PHE A 287 -8.37 -34.44 -1.55
C PHE A 287 -9.72 -34.42 -2.29
N MET A 288 -9.87 -35.26 -3.32
CA MET A 288 -11.12 -35.46 -4.06
C MET A 288 -12.22 -36.06 -3.16
N LYS A 289 -11.86 -36.98 -2.25
CA LYS A 289 -12.79 -37.55 -1.27
C LYS A 289 -13.25 -36.51 -0.23
N SER A 290 -12.36 -35.62 0.20
CA SER A 290 -12.70 -34.54 1.15
C SER A 290 -13.41 -33.35 0.49
N ASN A 291 -13.28 -33.16 -0.82
CA ASN A 291 -13.87 -32.06 -1.57
C ASN A 291 -14.69 -32.57 -2.76
N ILE A 292 -15.65 -33.45 -2.48
CA ILE A 292 -16.44 -34.15 -3.51
C ILE A 292 -17.24 -33.19 -4.41
N VAL A 293 -17.66 -32.03 -3.90
CA VAL A 293 -18.38 -31.02 -4.69
C VAL A 293 -17.47 -30.41 -5.77
N LEU A 294 -16.24 -30.04 -5.41
CA LEU A 294 -15.26 -29.50 -6.37
C LEU A 294 -14.88 -30.54 -7.43
N ALA A 295 -14.74 -31.81 -7.01
CA ALA A 295 -14.50 -32.93 -7.90
C ALA A 295 -15.63 -33.11 -8.94
N VAL A 296 -16.89 -33.03 -8.51
CA VAL A 296 -18.06 -33.11 -9.40
C VAL A 296 -18.09 -31.94 -10.38
N ILE A 297 -17.79 -30.72 -9.93
CA ILE A 297 -17.75 -29.55 -10.81
C ILE A 297 -16.68 -29.71 -11.89
N ILE A 298 -15.44 -30.04 -11.50
CA ILE A 298 -14.31 -30.19 -12.44
C ILE A 298 -14.55 -31.32 -13.44
N THR A 299 -15.17 -32.42 -13.00
CA THR A 299 -15.44 -33.56 -13.89
C THR A 299 -16.65 -33.34 -14.78
N SER A 300 -17.67 -32.59 -14.35
CA SER A 300 -18.89 -32.35 -15.14
C SER A 300 -18.78 -31.20 -16.14
N LEU A 301 -17.99 -30.17 -15.84
CA LEU A 301 -17.78 -29.01 -16.72
C LEU A 301 -17.37 -29.37 -18.16
N PRO A 302 -16.39 -30.27 -18.39
CA PRO A 302 -16.00 -30.68 -19.74
C PRO A 302 -17.13 -31.37 -20.51
N PHE A 303 -17.93 -32.21 -19.85
CA PHE A 303 -19.08 -32.86 -20.47
C PHE A 303 -20.18 -31.85 -20.79
N TYR A 304 -20.40 -30.86 -19.92
CA TYR A 304 -21.35 -29.78 -20.15
C TYR A 304 -20.95 -28.93 -21.37
N PHE A 305 -19.68 -28.52 -21.45
CA PHE A 305 -19.16 -27.82 -22.63
C PHE A 305 -19.20 -28.69 -23.89
N GLY A 306 -18.89 -29.99 -23.78
CA GLY A 306 -19.02 -30.95 -24.87
C GLY A 306 -20.46 -31.07 -25.38
N PHE A 307 -21.44 -31.12 -24.48
CA PHE A 307 -22.86 -31.18 -24.82
C PHE A 307 -23.33 -29.91 -25.53
N ILE A 308 -22.90 -28.72 -25.08
CA ILE A 308 -23.20 -27.45 -25.75
C ILE A 308 -22.62 -27.41 -27.17
N MET A 309 -21.41 -27.91 -27.37
CA MET A 309 -20.80 -27.95 -28.71
C MET A 309 -21.51 -28.94 -29.62
N LEU A 310 -21.92 -30.10 -29.09
CA LEU A 310 -22.67 -31.11 -29.83
C LEU A 310 -24.07 -30.60 -30.21
N SER A 311 -24.77 -29.94 -29.29
CA SER A 311 -26.10 -29.36 -29.56
C SER A 311 -26.02 -28.30 -30.64
N LYS A 312 -25.00 -27.42 -30.59
CA LYS A 312 -24.75 -26.43 -31.66
C LYS A 312 -24.48 -27.09 -33.02
N GLN A 313 -23.69 -28.17 -33.06
CA GLN A 313 -23.45 -28.91 -34.31
C GLN A 313 -24.73 -29.55 -34.87
N LEU A 314 -25.57 -30.11 -34.01
CA LEU A 314 -26.85 -30.69 -34.42
C LEU A 314 -27.80 -29.61 -34.96
N ASP A 315 -27.86 -28.43 -34.34
CA ASP A 315 -28.67 -27.30 -34.80
C ASP A 315 -28.17 -26.73 -36.15
N GLU A 316 -26.87 -26.64 -36.36
CA GLU A 316 -26.29 -26.27 -37.67
C GLU A 316 -26.62 -27.31 -38.75
N ASN A 317 -26.51 -28.61 -38.43
CA ASN A 317 -26.83 -29.68 -39.37
C ASN A 317 -28.33 -29.73 -39.70
N ALA A 318 -29.20 -29.44 -38.73
CA ALA A 318 -30.64 -29.33 -38.96
C ALA A 318 -30.98 -28.13 -39.87
N ARG A 319 -30.35 -26.96 -39.66
CA ARG A 319 -30.50 -25.79 -40.54
C ARG A 319 -30.09 -26.08 -41.98
N LYS A 320 -28.91 -26.69 -42.18
CA LYS A 320 -28.45 -27.08 -43.52
C LYS A 320 -29.39 -28.06 -44.22
N LYS A 321 -29.99 -29.00 -43.48
CA LYS A 321 -31.03 -29.90 -44.02
C LYS A 321 -32.31 -29.14 -44.41
N SER A 322 -32.73 -28.14 -43.62
CA SER A 322 -33.89 -27.33 -43.98
C SER A 322 -33.66 -26.49 -45.24
N GLU A 323 -32.46 -25.93 -45.43
CA GLU A 323 -32.07 -25.21 -46.64
C GLU A 323 -32.01 -26.12 -47.89
N MET A 324 -31.61 -27.39 -47.71
CA MET A 324 -31.59 -28.37 -48.80
C MET A 324 -33.00 -28.77 -49.29
N TYR A 325 -34.01 -28.74 -48.41
CA TYR A 325 -35.39 -29.07 -48.76
C TYR A 325 -36.16 -27.91 -49.43
N ASP A 326 -35.64 -26.67 -49.38
CA ASP A 326 -36.27 -25.47 -49.97
C ASP A 326 -35.74 -25.14 -51.39
N TYR A 327 -34.99 -26.05 -52.02
CA TYR A 327 -34.46 -25.86 -53.36
C TYR A 327 -35.54 -26.09 -54.45
N LYS A 328 -36.12 -25.00 -55.00
CA LYS A 328 -36.94 -25.04 -56.23
C LYS A 328 -36.08 -24.82 -57.48
N PRO A 329 -36.12 -25.70 -58.50
CA PRO A 329 -35.39 -25.48 -59.74
C PRO A 329 -36.12 -24.46 -60.63
N THR A 330 -35.45 -23.37 -61.00
CA THR A 330 -35.93 -22.42 -62.01
C THR A 330 -35.34 -22.73 -63.38
N CYS A 331 -36.18 -23.15 -64.33
CA CYS A 331 -35.86 -23.17 -65.77
C CYS A 331 -35.81 -21.74 -66.33
N THR A 332 -34.74 -21.39 -67.04
CA THR A 332 -34.62 -20.12 -67.76
C THR A 332 -34.90 -20.32 -69.25
N ILE A 333 -35.89 -19.60 -69.79
CA ILE A 333 -36.11 -19.46 -71.24
C ILE A 333 -35.44 -18.14 -71.67
N LYS A 334 -34.51 -18.21 -72.62
CA LYS A 334 -33.91 -17.03 -73.26
C LYS A 334 -34.80 -16.54 -74.40
N ILE A 335 -35.14 -15.25 -74.41
CA ILE A 335 -35.61 -14.56 -75.62
C ILE A 335 -34.69 -13.38 -75.88
N ALA A 336 -34.05 -13.38 -77.04
CA ALA A 336 -33.23 -12.27 -77.55
C ALA A 336 -34.10 -11.29 -78.35
N LYS A 337 -33.89 -9.98 -78.20
CA LYS A 337 -34.26 -8.99 -79.22
C LYS A 337 -33.24 -7.86 -79.35
N HIS A 338 -33.03 -7.50 -80.61
CA HIS A 338 -32.06 -6.60 -81.20
C HIS A 338 -32.34 -5.10 -80.99
N SER A 339 -31.25 -4.34 -81.16
CA SER A 339 -31.04 -2.88 -81.22
C SER A 339 -31.99 -2.06 -82.12
N PHE A 340 -32.23 -0.79 -81.75
CA PHE A 340 -32.08 0.34 -82.68
C PHE A 340 -31.83 1.71 -81.99
N SER A 341 -31.14 2.58 -82.73
CA SER A 341 -30.49 3.87 -82.41
C SER A 341 -31.37 5.09 -82.71
N THR A 342 -31.16 6.26 -82.06
CA THR A 342 -30.68 7.53 -82.69
C THR A 342 -30.64 8.76 -81.75
N ARG A 343 -29.47 9.44 -81.77
CA ARG A 343 -29.13 10.90 -81.82
C ARG A 343 -29.91 11.99 -81.03
N GLY A 344 -29.13 12.91 -80.42
CA GLY A 344 -29.48 14.35 -80.26
C GLY A 344 -28.69 15.07 -79.15
N SER A 345 -28.07 16.22 -79.45
CA SER A 345 -27.10 16.98 -78.63
C SER A 345 -27.70 18.30 -78.06
N TRP A 346 -26.86 19.10 -77.37
CA TRP A 346 -26.96 20.49 -76.85
C TRP A 346 -27.35 20.59 -75.35
N GLY A 347 -26.71 21.38 -74.48
CA GLY A 347 -25.60 22.34 -74.52
C GLY A 347 -25.44 23.04 -73.15
N SER A 348 -24.22 23.51 -72.83
CA SER A 348 -23.79 24.65 -71.96
C SER A 348 -24.78 25.29 -70.97
N GLY A 349 -24.45 25.74 -69.74
CA GLY A 349 -23.20 26.06 -69.05
C GLY A 349 -23.44 27.21 -68.03
N PHE A 350 -22.53 27.37 -67.04
CA PHE A 350 -22.34 28.54 -66.13
C PHE A 350 -23.46 28.81 -65.07
N ARG A 351 -23.23 29.26 -63.83
CA ARG A 351 -22.13 29.99 -63.15
C ARG A 351 -22.39 29.99 -61.62
N ASP A 352 -21.37 29.76 -60.78
CA ASP A 352 -21.28 30.27 -59.39
C ASP A 352 -20.98 31.78 -59.41
N PRO A 353 -21.13 32.57 -58.31
CA PRO A 353 -19.96 32.79 -57.43
C PRO A 353 -20.20 33.27 -55.97
N TYR A 354 -19.10 33.21 -55.19
CA TYR A 354 -18.78 33.85 -53.88
C TYR A 354 -19.48 33.29 -52.62
N GLY A 355 -18.81 32.98 -51.50
CA GLY A 355 -17.55 33.47 -50.90
C GLY A 355 -17.89 34.12 -49.55
N SER A 356 -17.64 33.47 -48.40
CA SER A 356 -16.45 33.57 -47.52
C SER A 356 -16.68 34.42 -46.25
N LEU A 357 -16.01 34.01 -45.15
CA LEU A 357 -15.80 34.67 -43.84
C LEU A 357 -16.97 34.53 -42.84
N SER A 358 -16.79 33.99 -41.65
CA SER A 358 -15.80 34.32 -40.61
C SER A 358 -15.38 33.10 -39.80
#